data_AF-A0A9P7GPW9-F1
#
_entry.id   AF-A0A9P7GPW9-F1
#
_cell.length_a   1.000
_cell.length_b   1.000
_cell.length_c   1.000
_cell.angle_alpha   90.00
_cell.angle_beta   90.00
_cell.angle_gamma   90.00
#
_symmetry.space_group_name_H-M   'P 1'
#
loop_
_entity.id
_entity.type
_entity.pdbx_description
1 polymer ?
#
loop_
_entity_poly.entity_id
_entity_poly.type
_entity_poly.pdbx_seq_one_letter_code
_entity_poly.pdbx_strand_id
1 'polypeptide(L)' 'MTLSKTLLYWFQEYYCGYCAVGHNSVKDLILYWIIPNGLWIVVPAFIVVRLGKDIAQSLNVAAKALGAAKRK' A
#
# COMPACT_ATOMS: atom_id res chain seq x y z
N MET A 1 -5.69 -0.18 6.63
CA MET A 1 -4.90 -1.39 6.28
C MET A 1 -5.25 -1.89 4.87
N THR A 2 -5.46 -0.99 3.90
CA THR A 2 -5.95 -1.40 2.57
C THR A 2 -4.85 -2.11 1.78
N LEU A 3 -3.69 -1.46 1.61
CA LEU A 3 -2.55 -2.04 0.88
C LEU A 3 -2.12 -3.41 1.43
N SER A 4 -1.84 -3.49 2.73
CA SER A 4 -1.35 -4.72 3.37
C SER A 4 -2.35 -5.87 3.27
N LYS A 5 -3.64 -5.60 3.50
CA LYS A 5 -4.70 -6.60 3.37
C LYS A 5 -4.87 -7.07 1.93
N THR A 6 -4.87 -6.16 0.96
CA THR A 6 -5.03 -6.52 -0.45
C THR A 6 -3.85 -7.36 -0.95
N LEU A 7 -2.61 -7.01 -0.56
CA LEU A 7 -1.44 -7.82 -0.87
C LEU A 7 -1.51 -9.21 -0.22
N LEU A 8 -1.96 -9.29 1.04
CA LEU A 8 -2.14 -10.57 1.72
C LEU A 8 -3.11 -11.49 0.96
N TYR A 9 -4.22 -10.95 0.46
CA TYR A 9 -5.18 -11.73 -0.33
C TYR A 9 -4.61 -12.21 -1.66
N TRP A 10 -3.83 -11.39 -2.36
CA TRP A 10 -3.13 -11.82 -3.57
C TRP A 10 -2.14 -12.96 -3.30
N PHE A 11 -1.35 -12.85 -2.23
CA PHE A 11 -0.40 -13.89 -1.86
C PHE A 11 -1.10 -15.16 -1.38
N GLN A 12 -2.18 -15.04 -0.61
CA GLN A 12 -2.97 -16.18 -0.17
C GLN A 12 -3.46 -17.00 -1.36
N GLU A 13 -4.07 -16.36 -2.38
CA GLU A 13 -4.53 -17.07 -3.58
C GLU A 13 -3.37 -17.72 -4.34
N TYR A 14 -2.23 -17.05 -4.44
CA TYR A 14 -1.04 -17.63 -5.09
C TYR A 14 -0.55 -18.90 -4.38
N TYR A 15 -0.42 -18.87 -3.05
CA TYR A 15 0.10 -20.01 -2.27
C TYR A 15 -0.91 -21.14 -2.09
N CYS A 16 -2.22 -20.87 -2.11
CA CYS A 16 -3.25 -21.91 -2.02
C CYS A 16 -3.70 -22.48 -3.38
N GLY A 17 -3.09 -22.04 -4.50
CA GLY A 17 -3.45 -22.51 -5.84
C GLY A 17 -4.79 -21.99 -6.34
N TYR A 18 -5.09 -20.71 -6.07
CA TYR A 18 -6.34 -20.03 -6.43
C TYR A 18 -7.57 -20.66 -5.80
N CYS A 19 -7.46 -21.07 -4.53
CA CYS A 19 -8.49 -21.81 -3.81
C CYS A 19 -9.84 -21.05 -3.69
N ALA A 20 -9.84 -19.71 -3.61
CA ALA A 20 -11.07 -18.95 -3.49
C ALA A 20 -11.53 -18.37 -4.83
N VAL A 21 -10.62 -18.07 -5.76
CA VAL A 21 -10.97 -17.37 -7.02
C VAL A 21 -10.88 -18.22 -8.29
N GLY A 22 -10.24 -19.38 -8.22
CA GLY A 22 -9.94 -20.24 -9.38
C GLY A 22 -11.13 -20.90 -10.05
N HIS A 23 -12.32 -20.85 -9.43
CA HIS A 23 -13.57 -21.33 -10.03
C HIS A 23 -14.18 -20.34 -11.04
N ASN A 24 -13.66 -19.11 -11.12
CA ASN A 24 -14.17 -18.08 -12.03
C ASN A 24 -13.55 -18.21 -13.42
N SER A 25 -14.29 -17.75 -14.44
CA SER A 25 -13.70 -17.59 -15.77
C SER A 25 -12.55 -16.58 -15.72
N VAL A 26 -11.54 -16.74 -16.60
CA VAL A 26 -10.39 -15.82 -16.64
C VAL A 26 -10.84 -14.38 -16.89
N LYS A 27 -11.89 -14.18 -17.70
CA LYS A 27 -12.46 -12.86 -17.97
C LYS A 27 -13.06 -12.23 -16.72
N ASP A 28 -13.84 -12.98 -15.96
CA ASP A 28 -14.48 -12.49 -14.73
C ASP A 28 -13.44 -12.23 -13.65
N LEU A 29 -12.42 -13.08 -13.56
CA LEU A 29 -11.29 -12.89 -12.65
C LEU A 29 -10.57 -11.57 -12.94
N ILE A 30 -10.27 -11.28 -14.21
CA ILE A 30 -9.60 -10.03 -14.59
C ILE A 30 -10.47 -8.82 -14.24
N LEU A 31 -11.74 -8.84 -14.66
CA LEU A 31 -12.62 -7.69 -14.58
C LEU A 31 -13.05 -7.38 -13.14
N TYR A 32 -13.42 -8.40 -12.36
CA TYR A 32 -14.03 -8.23 -11.05
C TYR A 32 -13.06 -8.41 -9.88
N TRP A 33 -11.95 -9.14 -10.08
CA TRP A 33 -10.98 -9.38 -9.01
C TRP A 33 -9.67 -8.61 -9.25
N ILE A 34 -9.02 -8.76 -10.40
CA ILE A 34 -7.70 -8.16 -10.65
C ILE A 34 -7.76 -6.64 -10.73
N ILE A 35 -8.62 -6.09 -11.60
CA ILE A 35 -8.67 -4.63 -11.83
C ILE A 35 -9.02 -3.86 -10.54
N PRO A 36 -10.09 -4.22 -9.80
CA PRO A 36 -10.45 -3.48 -8.59
C PRO A 36 -9.39 -3.61 -7.49
N ASN A 37 -8.88 -4.83 -7.24
CA ASN A 37 -7.84 -5.02 -6.23
C ASN A 37 -6.51 -4.36 -6.63
N GLY A 38 -6.16 -4.38 -7.91
CA GLY A 38 -4.98 -3.68 -8.44
C GLY A 38 -5.05 -2.17 -8.18
N LEU A 39 -6.21 -1.56 -8.42
CA LEU A 39 -6.43 -0.15 -8.10
C LEU A 39 -6.29 0.11 -6.58
N TRP A 40 -6.72 -0.83 -5.74
CA TRP A 40 -6.62 -0.77 -4.28
C TRP A 40 -5.21 -1.07 -3.76
N ILE A 41 -4.30 -1.53 -4.61
CA ILE A 41 -2.87 -1.60 -4.31
C ILE A 41 -2.22 -0.27 -4.68
N VAL A 42 -2.46 0.21 -5.91
CA VAL A 42 -1.79 1.39 -6.46
C VAL A 42 -2.14 2.66 -5.68
N VAL A 43 -3.43 2.96 -5.50
CA VAL A 43 -3.83 4.23 -4.85
C VAL A 43 -3.34 4.30 -3.40
N PRO A 44 -3.54 3.29 -2.53
CA PRO A 44 -3.02 3.33 -1.17
C PRO A 44 -1.49 3.31 -1.08
N ALA A 45 -0.79 2.68 -2.03
CA ALA A 45 0.67 2.75 -2.08
C ALA A 45 1.16 4.19 -2.30
N PHE A 46 0.54 4.93 -3.23
CA PHE A 46 0.85 6.35 -3.42
C PHE A 46 0.59 7.18 -2.16
N ILE A 47 -0.52 6.92 -1.46
CA ILE A 47 -0.85 7.61 -0.21
C ILE A 47 0.22 7.33 0.86
N VAL A 48 0.62 6.06 1.04
CA VAL A 48 1.66 5.68 2.01
C VAL A 48 2.98 6.36 1.69
N VAL A 49 3.41 6.37 0.43
CA VAL A 49 4.66 7.02 0.01
C VAL A 49 4.60 8.53 0.23
N ARG A 50 3.50 9.18 -0.14
CA ARG A 50 3.35 10.64 0.02
C ARG A 50 3.33 11.03 1.49
N LEU A 51 2.45 10.40 2.28
CA LEU A 51 2.32 10.67 3.70
C LEU A 51 3.62 10.37 4.45
N GLY A 52 4.30 9.27 4.11
CA GLY A 52 5.60 8.93 4.68
C GLY A 52 6.66 10.01 4.43
N LYS A 53 6.70 10.57 3.22
CA LYS A 53 7.59 11.70 2.89
C LYS A 53 7.23 12.96 3.68
N ASP A 54 5.94 13.29 3.77
CA ASP A 54 5.48 14.48 4.49
C ASP A 54 5.80 14.39 5.99
N ILE A 55 5.63 13.22 6.60
CA ILE A 55 6.02 12.94 7.99
C ILE A 55 7.54 13.07 8.15
N ALA A 56 8.33 12.41 7.30
CA ALA A 56 9.78 12.45 7.38
C ALA A 56 10.34 13.87 7.22
N GLN A 57 9.78 14.66 6.29
CA GLN A 57 10.15 16.06 6.11
C GLN A 57 9.86 16.88 7.37
N SER A 58 8.66 16.73 7.95
CA SER A 58 8.25 17.46 9.15
C SER A 58 9.16 17.16 10.34
N LEU A 59 9.54 15.89 10.53
CA LEU A 59 10.49 15.47 11.56
C LEU A 59 11.88 16.06 11.35
N ASN A 60 12.37 16.08 10.11
CA ASN A 60 13.67 16.68 9.79
C ASN A 60 13.72 18.19 10.04
N VAL A 61 12.63 18.91 9.73
CA VAL A 61 12.53 20.35 10.02
C VAL A 61 12.54 20.60 11.53
N ALA A 62 11.76 19.84 12.30
CA ALA A 62 11.73 19.94 13.75
C ALA A 62 13.11 19.65 14.38
N ALA A 63 13.80 18.61 13.91
CA ALA A 63 15.14 18.25 14.38
C ALA A 63 16.16 19.38 14.14
N LYS A 64 16.13 20.03 12.97
CA LYS A 64 17.00 21.18 12.66
C LYS A 64 16.71 22.38 13.56
N ALA A 65 15.42 22.68 13.79
CA ALA A 65 15.02 23.78 14.67
C ALA A 65 15.51 23.58 16.11
N LEU A 66 15.37 22.36 16.65
CA LEU A 66 15.89 22.00 17.97
C LEU A 66 17.42 22.14 18.05
N GLY A 67 18.14 21.69 17.02
CA GLY A 67 19.60 21.84 16.95
C GLY A 67 20.06 23.30 16.90
N ALA A 68 19.34 24.16 16.18
CA ALA A 68 19.63 25.59 16.11
C ALA A 68 19.35 26.31 17.45
N ALA A 69 18.26 25.93 18.14
CA ALA A 69 17.93 26.47 19.47
C ALA A 69 18.99 26.11 20.51
N LYS A 70 19.56 24.90 20.46
CA LYS A 70 20.63 24.46 21.37
C LYS A 70 21.97 25.19 21.16
N ARG A 71 22.18 25.80 19.99
CA ARG A 71 23.41 26.51 19.63
C ARG A 71 23.36 28.01 19.98
N LYS A 72 22.18 28.55 20.26
CA LYS A 72 22.00 29.89 20.86
C LYS A 72 22.14 29.80 22.37
#